data_AF-A0A5D0VF49-F1
#
_entry.id   AF-A0A5D0VF49-F1
#
_cell.length_a   1.000
_cell.length_b   1.000
_cell.length_c   1.000
_cell.angle_alpha   90.00
_cell.angle_beta   90.00
_cell.angle_gamma   90.00
#
_symmetry.space_group_name_H-M   'P 1'
#
loop_
_entity.id
_entity.type
_entity.pdbx_description
1 polymer ?
#
loop_
_entity_poly.entity_id
_entity_poly.type
_entity_poly.pdbx_seq_one_letter_code
_entity_poly.pdbx_strand_id
1 'polypeptide(L)'
;MPEFSHSRLHSQLDRLLAAYEDKGMNVSDTLLPALSEKEIRDQCTWFPGELTQEIISLYSWRGGQQNDAWETKHPFWFRDNSFSSLARAQTEYQSMMNSYGKNPEDHEMLKYSFPFASFNGGWYVLPTRKHDFNPSLKSPVISVLQGIDVYYYTIESMVNTCIDWVSRPEFDSDYTLPEDIEMQIWKKHNPRIFEYET
;
A
#
# COMPACT_ATOMS: atom_id res chain seq x y z
N MET A 1 18.71 -0.71 -5.21
CA MET A 1 17.80 -0.38 -4.08
C MET A 1 18.33 -1.03 -2.82
N PRO A 2 18.18 -0.40 -1.63
CA PRO A 2 18.57 -1.02 -0.37
C PRO A 2 17.78 -2.31 -0.13
N GLU A 3 18.36 -3.24 0.62
CA GLU A 3 17.66 -4.45 1.07
C GLU A 3 16.57 -4.09 2.09
N PHE A 4 15.43 -4.78 2.03
CA PHE A 4 14.28 -4.56 2.91
C PHE A 4 14.67 -4.66 4.40
N SER A 5 14.07 -3.82 5.24
CA SER A 5 14.27 -3.83 6.68
C SER A 5 12.97 -3.59 7.43
N HIS A 6 12.62 -4.55 8.29
CA HIS A 6 11.46 -4.48 9.17
C HIS A 6 11.45 -3.22 10.04
N SER A 7 12.56 -2.94 10.74
CA SER A 7 12.68 -1.78 11.63
C SER A 7 12.63 -0.46 10.86
N ARG A 8 13.15 -0.42 9.63
CA ARG A 8 13.07 0.76 8.78
C ARG A 8 11.63 1.03 8.34
N LEU A 9 10.90 0.01 7.89
CA LEU A 9 9.50 0.15 7.53
C LEU A 9 8.67 0.62 8.72
N HIS A 10 8.83 0.01 9.90
CA HIS A 10 8.12 0.43 11.12
C HIS A 10 8.40 1.89 11.47
N SER A 11 9.68 2.29 11.47
CA SER A 11 10.06 3.69 11.73
C SER A 11 9.46 4.66 10.71
N GLN A 12 9.32 4.26 9.44
CA GLN A 12 8.64 5.08 8.43
C GLN A 12 7.13 5.17 8.67
N LEU A 13 6.48 4.06 9.02
CA LEU A 13 5.05 4.04 9.32
C LEU A 13 4.72 4.87 10.57
N ASP A 14 5.57 4.85 11.60
CA ASP A 14 5.43 5.71 12.77
C ASP A 14 5.59 7.20 12.41
N ARG A 15 6.50 7.53 11.49
CA ARG A 15 6.64 8.91 10.96
C ARG A 15 5.43 9.34 10.13
N LEU A 16 4.84 8.43 9.36
CA LEU A 16 3.63 8.71 8.60
C LEU A 16 2.45 8.97 9.54
N LEU A 17 2.29 8.14 10.59
CA LEU A 17 1.30 8.36 11.64
C LEU A 17 1.49 9.75 12.26
N ALA A 18 2.71 10.10 12.68
CA ALA A 18 3.00 11.42 13.25
C ALA A 18 2.67 12.57 12.28
N ALA A 19 2.96 12.43 10.98
CA ALA A 19 2.64 13.45 9.98
C ALA A 19 1.13 13.71 9.87
N TYR A 20 0.30 12.66 9.95
CA TYR A 20 -1.16 12.83 9.99
C TYR A 20 -1.65 13.47 11.30
N GLU A 21 -1.11 13.06 12.44
CA GLU A 21 -1.47 13.63 13.75
C GLU A 21 -1.07 15.11 13.85
N ASP A 22 0.07 15.51 13.28
CA ASP A 22 0.51 16.91 13.17
C ASP A 22 -0.46 17.76 12.33
N LYS A 23 -1.25 17.14 11.44
CA LYS A 23 -2.34 17.76 10.68
C LYS A 23 -3.67 17.78 11.43
N GLY A 24 -3.70 17.30 12.68
CA GLY A 24 -4.90 17.19 13.50
C GLY A 24 -5.83 16.07 13.07
N MET A 25 -5.36 15.14 12.22
CA MET A 25 -6.11 13.94 11.85
C MET A 25 -5.87 12.89 12.93
N ASN A 26 -6.92 12.44 13.61
CA ASN A 26 -6.83 11.39 14.62
C ASN A 26 -6.83 10.01 13.93
N VAL A 27 -5.66 9.58 13.49
CA VAL A 27 -5.48 8.37 12.69
C VAL A 27 -5.11 7.19 13.58
N SER A 28 -4.51 7.44 14.75
CA SER A 28 -4.14 6.39 15.70
C SER A 28 -5.33 5.56 16.17
N ASP A 29 -6.47 6.22 16.40
CA ASP A 29 -7.69 5.56 16.90
C ASP A 29 -8.36 4.68 15.83
N THR A 30 -7.96 4.80 14.57
CA THR A 30 -8.51 4.03 13.45
C THR A 30 -7.77 2.72 13.20
N LEU A 31 -6.58 2.56 13.78
CA LEU A 31 -5.70 1.43 13.52
C LEU A 31 -5.98 0.26 14.46
N LEU A 32 -6.03 -0.94 13.90
CA LEU A 32 -6.10 -2.18 14.66
C LEU A 32 -4.75 -2.50 15.31
N PRO A 33 -4.74 -3.19 16.46
CA PRO A 33 -3.50 -3.62 17.12
C PRO A 33 -2.57 -4.40 16.18
N ALA A 34 -1.27 -4.34 16.46
CA ALA A 34 -0.27 -5.17 15.82
C ALA A 34 -0.60 -6.66 15.96
N LEU A 35 -0.29 -7.43 14.92
CA LEU A 35 -0.44 -8.89 14.92
C LEU A 35 0.94 -9.58 15.01
N SER A 36 1.01 -10.71 15.69
CA SER A 36 2.18 -11.58 15.62
C SER A 36 2.27 -12.26 14.25
N GLU A 37 3.48 -12.65 13.85
CA GLU A 37 3.68 -13.40 12.59
C GLU A 37 2.80 -14.66 12.52
N LYS A 38 2.64 -15.37 13.65
CA LYS A 38 1.77 -16.54 13.72
C LYS A 38 0.32 -16.18 13.42
N GLU A 39 -0.21 -15.14 14.05
CA GLU A 39 -1.59 -14.69 13.79
C GLU A 39 -1.80 -14.27 12.34
N ILE A 40 -0.81 -13.57 11.76
CA ILE A 40 -0.85 -13.16 10.35
C ILE A 40 -0.95 -14.39 9.45
N ARG A 41 -0.08 -15.39 9.66
CA ARG A 41 -0.07 -16.63 8.86
C ARG A 41 -1.35 -17.43 9.02
N ASP A 42 -1.85 -17.57 10.24
CA ASP A 42 -3.09 -18.32 10.52
C ASP A 42 -4.31 -17.67 9.85
N GLN A 43 -4.38 -16.33 9.86
CA GLN A 43 -5.48 -15.58 9.23
C GLN A 43 -5.36 -15.49 7.70
N CYS A 44 -4.18 -15.76 7.13
CA CYS A 44 -3.93 -15.68 5.67
C CYS A 44 -3.94 -17.04 4.96
N THR A 45 -4.50 -18.08 5.57
CA THR A 45 -4.59 -19.42 4.94
C THR A 45 -5.39 -19.46 3.63
N TRP A 46 -6.19 -18.41 3.36
CA TRP A 46 -6.91 -18.22 2.10
C TRP A 46 -6.01 -17.77 0.94
N PHE A 47 -4.85 -17.18 1.21
CA PHE A 47 -3.96 -16.64 0.19
C PHE A 47 -3.11 -17.77 -0.42
N PRO A 48 -3.04 -17.91 -1.75
CA PRO A 48 -2.36 -19.04 -2.39
C PRO A 48 -0.83 -18.90 -2.45
N GLY A 49 -0.27 -17.73 -2.11
CA GLY A 49 1.18 -17.47 -2.09
C GLY A 49 1.79 -17.56 -0.68
N GLU A 50 3.11 -17.38 -0.60
CA GLU A 50 3.82 -17.26 0.67
C GLU A 50 3.90 -15.78 1.07
N LEU A 51 3.55 -15.45 2.30
CA LEU A 51 3.65 -14.05 2.76
C LEU A 51 5.11 -13.61 2.81
N THR A 52 5.39 -12.46 2.19
CA THR A 52 6.71 -11.85 2.19
C THR A 52 7.00 -11.13 3.51
N GLN A 53 8.26 -10.78 3.73
CA GLN A 53 8.69 -10.03 4.92
C GLN A 53 8.06 -8.63 4.97
N GLU A 54 7.80 -8.02 3.82
CA GLU A 54 7.10 -6.74 3.71
C GLU A 54 5.67 -6.83 4.25
N ILE A 55 4.92 -7.86 3.83
CA ILE A 55 3.53 -8.09 4.29
C ILE A 55 3.51 -8.36 5.80
N ILE A 56 4.38 -9.26 6.26
CA ILE A 56 4.47 -9.60 7.69
C ILE A 56 4.84 -8.35 8.52
N SER A 57 5.79 -7.56 8.03
CA SER A 57 6.22 -6.33 8.70
C SER A 57 5.12 -5.28 8.77
N LEU A 58 4.31 -5.15 7.71
CA LEU A 58 3.19 -4.22 7.68
C LEU A 58 2.14 -4.57 8.74
N TYR A 59 1.72 -5.83 8.81
CA TYR A 59 0.68 -6.27 9.75
C TYR A 59 1.16 -6.44 11.19
N SER A 60 2.46 -6.62 11.41
CA SER A 60 3.07 -6.60 12.74
C SER A 60 3.34 -5.18 13.27
N TRP A 61 3.23 -4.16 12.42
CA TRP A 61 3.13 -2.78 12.88
C TRP A 61 1.71 -2.48 13.37
N ARG A 62 0.71 -2.69 12.51
CA ARG A 62 -0.73 -2.55 12.82
C ARG A 62 -1.56 -3.49 11.96
N GLY A 63 -2.66 -4.00 12.49
CA GLY A 63 -3.53 -5.00 11.84
C GLY A 63 -4.41 -4.47 10.69
N GLY A 64 -4.07 -3.35 10.07
CA GLY A 64 -4.95 -2.58 9.19
C GLY A 64 -5.77 -1.51 9.94
N GLN A 65 -6.72 -0.90 9.25
CA GLN A 65 -7.69 0.04 9.83
C GLN A 65 -9.05 -0.64 10.08
N GLN A 66 -9.78 -0.14 11.09
CA GLN A 66 -11.07 -0.70 11.50
C GLN A 66 -12.19 -0.39 10.49
N ASN A 67 -12.22 0.84 9.97
CA ASN A 67 -13.24 1.31 9.05
C ASN A 67 -12.59 1.80 7.76
N ASP A 68 -13.27 1.62 6.64
CA ASP A 68 -12.87 2.18 5.35
C ASP A 68 -12.70 3.69 5.42
N ALA A 69 -11.78 4.21 4.62
CA ALA A 69 -11.59 5.64 4.50
C ALA A 69 -12.90 6.30 4.02
N TRP A 70 -13.41 7.24 4.80
CA TRP A 70 -14.63 8.01 4.54
C TRP A 70 -14.44 9.38 5.19
N GLU A 71 -13.77 10.26 4.45
CA GLU A 71 -13.38 11.63 4.84
C GLU A 71 -12.75 11.72 6.25
N THR A 72 -12.59 12.95 6.77
CA THR A 72 -11.87 13.39 7.98
C THR A 72 -11.80 12.48 9.22
N LYS A 73 -12.71 11.50 9.39
CA LYS A 73 -12.69 10.54 10.51
C LYS A 73 -11.84 9.30 10.25
N HIS A 74 -11.66 8.93 8.98
CA HIS A 74 -10.94 7.74 8.55
C HIS A 74 -10.11 8.10 7.32
N PRO A 75 -8.85 8.53 7.48
CA PRO A 75 -8.03 8.97 6.36
C PRO A 75 -7.67 7.80 5.43
N PHE A 76 -7.29 8.16 4.21
CA PHE A 76 -6.46 7.29 3.40
C PHE A 76 -5.08 7.21 4.02
N TRP A 77 -4.58 6.00 4.26
CA TRP A 77 -3.24 5.76 4.82
C TRP A 77 -2.17 5.75 3.75
N PHE A 78 -2.50 5.27 2.55
CA PHE A 78 -1.57 5.18 1.43
C PHE A 78 -2.10 5.98 0.25
N ARG A 79 -2.00 7.31 0.37
CA ARG A 79 -2.49 8.36 -0.57
C ARG A 79 -3.98 8.24 -0.90
N ASP A 80 -4.33 7.27 -1.73
CA ASP A 80 -5.70 7.03 -2.24
C ASP A 80 -6.36 5.79 -1.63
N ASN A 81 -5.63 5.02 -0.82
CA ASN A 81 -6.09 3.72 -0.32
C ASN A 81 -6.10 3.61 1.21
N SER A 82 -7.10 2.88 1.70
CA SER A 82 -7.23 2.46 3.10
C SER A 82 -6.24 1.32 3.40
N PHE A 83 -5.64 1.29 4.59
CA PHE A 83 -4.83 0.15 5.01
C PHE A 83 -5.74 -1.03 5.40
N SER A 84 -5.89 -2.02 4.51
CA SER A 84 -6.85 -3.11 4.69
C SER A 84 -6.45 -4.02 5.86
N SER A 85 -7.40 -4.33 6.75
CA SER A 85 -7.25 -5.45 7.69
C SER A 85 -7.13 -6.78 6.97
N LEU A 86 -6.63 -7.85 7.61
CA LEU A 86 -6.49 -9.15 6.96
C LEU A 86 -7.82 -9.74 6.47
N ALA A 87 -8.90 -9.55 7.24
CA ALA A 87 -10.25 -9.96 6.82
C ALA A 87 -10.74 -9.17 5.60
N ARG A 88 -10.42 -7.87 5.54
CA ARG A 88 -10.72 -7.04 4.37
C ARG A 88 -9.86 -7.46 3.17
N ALA A 89 -8.56 -7.64 3.35
CA ALA A 89 -7.64 -8.10 2.31
C ALA A 89 -8.14 -9.38 1.62
N GLN A 90 -8.72 -10.32 2.38
CA GLN A 90 -9.35 -11.51 1.81
C GLN A 90 -10.53 -11.18 0.88
N THR A 91 -11.43 -10.31 1.34
CA THR A 91 -12.60 -9.88 0.56
C THR A 91 -12.17 -9.15 -0.71
N GLU A 92 -11.17 -8.29 -0.59
CA GLU A 92 -10.60 -7.50 -1.67
C GLU A 92 -9.86 -8.37 -2.68
N TYR A 93 -9.11 -9.38 -2.21
CA TYR A 93 -8.50 -10.39 -3.07
C TYR A 93 -9.54 -11.11 -3.92
N GLN A 94 -10.65 -11.54 -3.31
CA GLN A 94 -11.75 -12.16 -4.06
C GLN A 94 -12.36 -11.21 -5.09
N SER A 95 -12.57 -9.94 -4.72
CA SER A 95 -13.10 -8.92 -5.62
C SER A 95 -12.17 -8.66 -6.82
N MET A 96 -10.88 -8.48 -6.55
CA MET A 96 -9.83 -8.32 -7.56
C MET A 96 -9.76 -9.53 -8.50
N MET A 97 -9.76 -10.75 -7.96
CA MET A 97 -9.71 -11.97 -8.78
C MET A 97 -11.00 -12.20 -9.60
N ASN A 98 -12.15 -11.75 -9.08
CA ASN A 98 -13.43 -11.80 -9.79
C ASN A 98 -13.59 -10.71 -10.87
N SER A 99 -12.66 -9.76 -10.94
CA SER A 99 -12.64 -8.66 -11.91
C SER A 99 -11.38 -8.74 -12.78
N TYR A 100 -10.29 -8.09 -12.38
CA TYR A 100 -9.02 -8.06 -13.12
C TYR A 100 -8.41 -9.46 -13.27
N GLY A 101 -8.50 -10.30 -12.24
CA GLY A 101 -7.98 -11.68 -12.30
C GLY A 101 -8.73 -12.59 -13.28
N LYS A 102 -9.82 -12.14 -13.91
CA LYS A 102 -10.44 -12.88 -15.02
C LYS A 102 -9.68 -12.71 -16.34
N ASN A 103 -8.87 -11.66 -16.49
CA ASN A 103 -8.02 -11.49 -17.65
C ASN A 103 -6.88 -12.52 -17.59
N PRO A 104 -6.74 -13.43 -18.58
CA PRO A 104 -5.68 -14.44 -18.57
C PRO A 104 -4.27 -13.86 -18.55
N GLU A 105 -4.06 -12.67 -19.12
CA GLU A 105 -2.76 -12.00 -19.16
C GLU A 105 -2.30 -11.55 -17.77
N ASP A 106 -3.24 -11.15 -16.90
CA ASP A 106 -2.94 -10.62 -15.58
C ASP A 106 -3.11 -11.67 -14.46
N HIS A 107 -3.85 -12.75 -14.74
CA HIS A 107 -4.32 -13.72 -13.75
C HIS A 107 -3.19 -14.26 -12.88
N GLU A 108 -2.11 -14.76 -13.50
CA GLU A 108 -1.05 -15.43 -12.76
C GLU A 108 -0.28 -14.47 -11.85
N MET A 109 -0.04 -13.24 -12.29
CA MET A 109 0.60 -12.23 -11.44
C MET A 109 -0.32 -11.82 -10.28
N LEU A 110 -1.60 -11.53 -10.56
CA LEU A 110 -2.55 -11.07 -9.54
C LEU A 110 -2.89 -12.14 -8.50
N LYS A 111 -2.97 -13.40 -8.91
CA LYS A 111 -3.17 -14.55 -8.02
C LYS A 111 -2.12 -14.63 -6.92
N TYR A 112 -0.89 -14.21 -7.21
CA TYR A 112 0.20 -14.17 -6.24
C TYR A 112 0.50 -12.77 -5.72
N SER A 113 -0.41 -11.81 -5.90
CA SER A 113 -0.28 -10.45 -5.41
C SER A 113 -1.24 -10.22 -4.23
N PHE A 114 -0.67 -9.93 -3.05
CA PHE A 114 -1.42 -9.76 -1.82
C PHE A 114 -1.95 -8.32 -1.72
N PRO A 115 -3.28 -8.11 -1.67
CA PRO A 115 -3.84 -6.78 -1.50
C PRO A 115 -3.72 -6.33 -0.05
N PHE A 116 -2.94 -5.28 0.19
CA PHE A 116 -2.75 -4.72 1.54
C PHE A 116 -3.44 -3.36 1.72
N ALA A 117 -3.84 -2.72 0.63
CA ALA A 117 -4.60 -1.50 0.68
C ALA A 117 -5.66 -1.45 -0.43
N SER A 118 -6.80 -0.85 -0.13
CA SER A 118 -7.89 -0.74 -1.10
C SER A 118 -8.78 0.46 -0.85
N PHE A 119 -9.45 0.91 -1.90
CA PHE A 119 -10.57 1.83 -1.83
C PHE A 119 -11.36 1.81 -3.13
N ASN A 120 -12.69 1.71 -3.03
CA ASN A 120 -13.62 1.87 -4.16
C ASN A 120 -13.25 1.08 -5.44
N GLY A 121 -12.83 -0.18 -5.27
CA GLY A 121 -12.44 -1.06 -6.39
C GLY A 121 -11.05 -0.79 -6.97
N GLY A 122 -10.23 0.04 -6.32
CA GLY A 122 -8.79 0.12 -6.53
C GLY A 122 -8.03 -0.64 -5.43
N TRP A 123 -6.88 -1.21 -5.79
CA TRP A 123 -6.02 -1.94 -4.87
C TRP A 123 -4.56 -1.55 -5.01
N TYR A 124 -3.85 -1.52 -3.88
CA TYR A 124 -2.41 -1.71 -3.86
C TYR A 124 -2.08 -3.11 -3.41
N VAL A 125 -1.23 -3.76 -4.20
CA VAL A 125 -0.85 -5.15 -4.00
C VAL A 125 0.67 -5.31 -3.94
N LEU A 126 1.12 -6.31 -3.18
CA LEU A 126 2.51 -6.76 -3.15
C LEU A 126 2.63 -8.14 -3.80
N PRO A 127 3.46 -8.31 -4.84
CA PRO A 127 3.70 -9.62 -5.43
C PRO A 127 4.51 -10.49 -4.44
N THR A 128 4.03 -11.70 -4.22
CA THR A 128 4.68 -12.71 -3.36
C THR A 128 5.53 -13.73 -4.14
N ARG A 129 5.48 -13.61 -5.47
CA ARG A 129 6.28 -14.37 -6.43
C ARG A 129 6.79 -13.43 -7.51
N LYS A 130 7.48 -13.98 -8.52
CA LYS A 130 7.89 -13.23 -9.70
C LYS A 130 6.70 -12.52 -10.33
N HIS A 131 6.92 -11.28 -10.77
CA HIS A 131 5.98 -10.47 -11.53
C HIS A 131 6.53 -10.16 -12.93
N ASP A 132 5.69 -9.64 -13.81
CA ASP A 132 6.03 -9.40 -15.22
C ASP A 132 6.66 -8.03 -15.50
N PHE A 133 6.72 -7.16 -14.48
CA PHE A 133 7.43 -5.88 -14.56
C PHE A 133 8.96 -6.03 -14.57
N ASN A 134 9.67 -4.89 -14.69
CA ASN A 134 11.12 -4.81 -14.72
C ASN A 134 11.78 -5.74 -13.66
N PRO A 135 12.59 -6.74 -14.06
CA PRO A 135 13.16 -7.74 -13.15
C PRO A 135 14.10 -7.18 -12.07
N SER A 136 14.55 -5.94 -12.22
CA SER A 136 15.34 -5.25 -11.18
C SER A 136 14.51 -4.82 -9.97
N LEU A 137 13.18 -4.74 -10.13
CA LEU A 137 12.23 -4.55 -9.04
C LEU A 137 11.99 -5.90 -8.37
N LYS A 138 12.27 -5.99 -7.07
CA LYS A 138 12.13 -7.25 -6.32
C LYS A 138 10.74 -7.43 -5.71
N SER A 139 10.15 -6.34 -5.23
CA SER A 139 8.88 -6.31 -4.50
C SER A 139 8.21 -4.94 -4.69
N PRO A 140 7.83 -4.58 -5.93
CA PRO A 140 7.14 -3.33 -6.21
C PRO A 140 5.74 -3.33 -5.59
N VAL A 141 5.25 -2.14 -5.24
CA VAL A 141 3.83 -1.94 -4.99
C VAL A 141 3.16 -1.68 -6.33
N ILE A 142 2.20 -2.54 -6.66
CA ILE A 142 1.45 -2.49 -7.91
C ILE A 142 0.08 -1.87 -7.62
N SER A 143 -0.33 -0.91 -8.43
CA SER A 143 -1.68 -0.38 -8.45
C SER A 143 -2.53 -1.18 -9.42
N VAL A 144 -3.71 -1.62 -8.98
CA VAL A 144 -4.71 -2.29 -9.80
C VAL A 144 -5.96 -1.41 -9.81
N LEU A 145 -6.02 -0.50 -10.78
CA LEU A 145 -7.14 0.41 -10.99
C LEU A 145 -6.98 1.11 -12.36
N GLN A 146 -7.92 0.90 -13.28
CA GLN A 146 -7.87 1.43 -14.66
C GLN A 146 -6.62 0.98 -15.45
N GLY A 147 -5.99 -0.10 -15.01
CA GLY A 147 -4.68 -0.54 -15.44
C GLY A 147 -4.04 -1.38 -14.34
N ILE A 148 -2.86 -1.93 -14.63
CA ILE A 148 -2.06 -2.68 -13.68
C ILE A 148 -0.62 -2.21 -13.84
N ASP A 149 -0.20 -1.34 -12.93
CA ASP A 149 1.03 -0.57 -13.11
C ASP A 149 1.86 -0.57 -11.83
N VAL A 150 3.19 -0.52 -12.00
CA VAL A 150 4.09 -0.29 -10.86
C VAL A 150 3.92 1.14 -10.40
N TYR A 151 3.35 1.31 -9.22
CA TYR A 151 3.12 2.64 -8.66
C TYR A 151 4.20 3.02 -7.65
N TYR A 152 4.84 2.05 -6.99
CA TYR A 152 6.02 2.33 -6.17
C TYR A 152 7.05 1.21 -6.31
N TYR A 153 8.33 1.56 -6.28
CA TYR A 153 9.40 0.57 -6.40
C TYR A 153 9.52 -0.37 -5.21
N THR A 154 9.15 0.10 -4.01
CA THR A 154 9.04 -0.71 -2.79
C THR A 154 7.96 -0.14 -1.87
N ILE A 155 7.53 -0.91 -0.87
CA ILE A 155 6.67 -0.40 0.19
C ILE A 155 7.31 0.78 0.95
N GLU A 156 8.64 0.79 1.08
CA GLU A 156 9.36 1.86 1.77
C GLU A 156 9.37 3.16 0.96
N SER A 157 9.47 3.08 -0.37
CA SER A 157 9.34 4.26 -1.23
C SER A 157 7.90 4.79 -1.23
N MET A 158 6.90 3.90 -1.18
CA MET A 158 5.50 4.28 -0.98
C MET A 158 5.30 5.06 0.32
N VAL A 159 5.75 4.51 1.45
CA VAL A 159 5.57 5.17 2.76
C VAL A 159 6.32 6.51 2.80
N ASN A 160 7.54 6.60 2.27
CA ASN A 160 8.25 7.88 2.17
C ASN A 160 7.52 8.90 1.27
N THR A 161 6.90 8.45 0.18
CA THR A 161 6.08 9.29 -0.69
C THR A 161 4.89 9.85 0.09
N CYS A 162 4.19 8.99 0.84
CA CYS A 162 3.05 9.38 1.67
C CYS A 162 3.47 10.36 2.78
N ILE A 163 4.61 10.14 3.46
CA ILE A 163 5.12 11.06 4.48
C ILE A 163 5.35 12.45 3.89
N ASP A 164 6.10 12.53 2.79
CA ASP A 164 6.41 13.81 2.15
C ASP A 164 5.17 14.52 1.62
N TRP A 165 4.13 13.76 1.25
CA TRP A 165 2.84 14.26 0.79
C TRP A 165 2.02 14.86 1.93
N VAL A 166 1.78 14.11 3.01
CA VAL A 166 1.04 14.58 4.19
C VAL A 166 1.74 15.75 4.88
N SER A 167 3.07 15.74 4.89
CA SER A 167 3.88 16.77 5.56
C SER A 167 3.87 18.13 4.85
N ARG A 168 3.28 18.25 3.65
CA ARG A 168 3.20 19.53 2.94
C ARG A 168 2.25 20.50 3.63
N PRO A 169 2.60 21.79 3.79
CA PRO A 169 1.68 22.80 4.30
C PRO A 169 0.36 22.85 3.53
N GLU A 170 0.42 22.65 2.21
CA GLU A 170 -0.70 22.65 1.27
C GLU A 170 -1.61 21.42 1.40
N PHE A 171 -1.18 20.37 2.09
CA PHE A 171 -2.00 19.19 2.34
C PHE A 171 -3.19 19.55 3.25
N ASP A 172 -4.39 19.31 2.76
CA ASP A 172 -5.66 19.66 3.40
C ASP A 172 -6.60 18.45 3.60
N SER A 173 -7.83 18.73 4.05
CA SER A 173 -8.85 17.71 4.32
C SER A 173 -9.39 17.02 3.07
N ASP A 174 -9.14 17.57 1.89
CA ASP A 174 -9.57 16.99 0.62
C ASP A 174 -8.54 15.99 0.10
N TYR A 175 -7.43 15.78 0.83
CA TYR A 175 -6.37 14.86 0.48
C TYR A 175 -5.80 15.17 -0.91
N THR A 176 -5.62 16.44 -1.24
CA THR A 176 -5.05 16.87 -2.52
C THR A 176 -3.84 17.77 -2.34
N LEU A 177 -3.00 17.80 -3.37
CA LEU A 177 -1.94 18.78 -3.52
C LEU A 177 -1.98 19.34 -4.95
N PRO A 178 -1.44 20.55 -5.19
CA PRO A 178 -1.13 21.00 -6.52
C PRO A 178 -0.30 19.96 -7.29
N GLU A 179 -0.67 19.70 -8.55
CA GLU A 179 -0.09 18.65 -9.38
C GLU A 179 1.45 18.77 -9.49
N ASP A 180 1.97 19.97 -9.59
CA ASP A 180 3.41 20.23 -9.70
C ASP A 180 4.17 19.83 -8.43
N ILE A 181 3.59 20.05 -7.25
CA ILE A 181 4.15 19.62 -5.95
C ILE A 181 4.07 18.10 -5.83
N GLU A 182 2.92 17.53 -6.20
CA GLU A 182 2.74 16.08 -6.17
C GLU A 182 3.78 15.39 -7.06
N MET A 183 3.97 15.88 -8.29
CA MET A 183 4.95 15.31 -9.20
C MET A 183 6.40 15.46 -8.73
N GLN A 184 6.72 16.51 -7.99
CA GLN A 184 8.04 16.64 -7.36
C GLN A 184 8.26 15.56 -6.29
N ILE A 185 7.24 15.26 -5.47
CA ILE A 185 7.31 14.21 -4.45
C ILE A 185 7.48 12.84 -5.12
N TRP A 186 6.69 12.56 -6.14
CA TRP A 186 6.79 11.34 -6.92
C TRP A 186 8.19 11.12 -7.51
N LYS A 187 8.72 12.11 -8.22
CA LYS A 187 10.04 12.03 -8.85
C LYS A 187 11.18 11.86 -7.83
N LYS A 188 11.02 12.39 -6.61
CA LYS A 188 11.99 12.25 -5.53
C LYS A 188 12.09 10.82 -5.02
N HIS A 189 10.96 10.14 -4.80
CA HIS A 189 10.94 8.81 -4.18
C HIS A 189 10.86 7.65 -5.17
N ASN A 190 10.30 7.91 -6.35
CA ASN A 190 10.10 6.93 -7.41
C ASN A 190 10.64 7.51 -8.74
N PRO A 191 11.97 7.77 -8.83
CA PRO A 191 12.55 8.44 -9.99
C PRO A 191 12.28 7.64 -11.26
N ARG A 192 11.82 8.34 -12.31
CA ARG A 192 11.54 7.77 -13.64
C ARG A 192 10.39 6.77 -13.71
N ILE A 193 9.55 6.67 -12.67
CA ILE A 193 8.46 5.68 -12.64
C ILE A 193 7.43 5.90 -13.77
N PHE A 194 7.22 7.16 -14.16
CA PHE A 194 6.32 7.55 -15.26
C PHE A 194 7.04 7.71 -16.61
N GLU A 195 8.34 7.41 -16.72
CA GLU A 195 9.10 7.60 -17.97
C GLU A 195 9.09 6.38 -18.89
N TYR A 196 8.52 5.26 -18.43
CA TYR A 196 8.48 4.00 -19.19
C TYR A 196 7.07 3.65 -19.69
N GLU A 197 6.11 4.56 -19.55
CA GLU A 197 4.81 4.49 -20.20
C GLU A 197 4.91 5.01 -21.63
N THR A 198 5.55 4.24 -22.51
CA THR A 198 5.50 4.41 -23.97
C THR A 198 5.54 3.07 -24.69
#